data_AF-A0AA86Q7L6-F1
#
_entry.id   AF-A0AA86Q7L6-F1
#
_cell.length_a   1.000
_cell.length_b   1.000
_cell.length_c   1.000
_cell.angle_alpha   90.00
_cell.angle_beta   90.00
_cell.angle_gamma   90.00
#
_symmetry.space_group_name_H-M   'P 1'
#
loop_
_entity.id
_entity.type
_entity.pdbx_description
1 polymer ?
#
loop_
_entity_poly.entity_id
_entity_poly.type
_entity_poly.pdbx_seq_one_letter_code
_entity_poly.pdbx_strand_id
1 'polypeptide(L)'
;MERQEKMKILAKQFGDMKKNPDMKAFFPDKTNPFIWHVSFKGPQDSPFQGGIYHCELNLNAYPEGHVRLQLLHENGSYQVNVSLCIVGITSGGWTPGTTIESVISSLSVLMSVPTGRHGTGFIVETNKEDILRLVPISQSYVCAKCGADHSTVFK
;
A
#
# COMPACT_ATOMS: atom_id res chain seq x y z
N MET A 1 -11.54 -18.50 -10.57
CA MET A 1 -12.43 -17.65 -11.40
C MET A 1 -11.84 -17.51 -12.80
N GLU A 2 -12.65 -17.30 -13.83
CA GLU A 2 -12.14 -16.99 -15.18
C GLU A 2 -11.46 -15.62 -15.21
N ARG A 3 -10.40 -15.47 -16.02
CA ARG A 3 -9.61 -14.23 -16.12
C ARG A 3 -10.48 -13.01 -16.43
N GLN A 4 -11.48 -13.15 -17.30
CA GLN A 4 -12.35 -12.04 -17.69
C GLN A 4 -13.17 -11.49 -16.53
N GLU A 5 -13.70 -12.37 -15.67
CA GLU A 5 -14.50 -11.95 -14.52
C GLU A 5 -13.64 -11.24 -13.48
N LYS A 6 -12.44 -11.77 -13.21
CA LYS A 6 -11.46 -11.12 -12.35
C LYS A 6 -11.09 -9.72 -12.86
N MET A 7 -11.01 -9.52 -14.18
CA MET A 7 -10.76 -8.20 -14.76
C MET A 7 -11.90 -7.21 -14.56
N LYS A 8 -13.17 -7.65 -14.62
CA LYS A 8 -14.31 -6.78 -14.29
C LYS A 8 -14.26 -6.32 -12.83
N ILE A 9 -13.93 -7.24 -11.92
CA ILE A 9 -13.79 -6.93 -10.49
C ILE A 9 -12.67 -5.88 -10.30
N LEU A 10 -11.50 -6.10 -10.89
CA LEU A 10 -10.38 -5.15 -10.77
C LEU A 10 -10.67 -3.80 -11.41
N ALA A 11 -11.40 -3.75 -12.53
CA ALA A 11 -11.86 -2.49 -13.13
C ALA A 11 -12.81 -1.73 -12.19
N LYS A 12 -13.72 -2.43 -11.50
CA LYS A 12 -14.59 -1.84 -10.47
C LYS A 12 -13.76 -1.32 -9.29
N GLN A 13 -12.82 -2.09 -8.76
CA GLN A 13 -11.94 -1.66 -7.67
C GLN A 13 -11.14 -0.41 -8.03
N PHE A 14 -10.66 -0.32 -9.28
CA PHE A 14 -9.94 0.87 -9.76
C PHE A 14 -10.86 2.09 -9.82
N GLY A 15 -12.10 1.91 -10.33
CA GLY A 15 -13.10 2.96 -10.36
C GLY A 15 -13.51 3.45 -8.97
N ASP A 16 -13.62 2.55 -7.99
CA ASP A 16 -13.92 2.90 -6.61
C ASP A 16 -12.75 3.66 -5.96
N MET A 17 -11.51 3.17 -6.13
CA MET A 17 -10.32 3.84 -5.59
C MET A 17 -10.08 5.23 -6.17
N LYS A 18 -10.43 5.49 -7.43
CA LYS A 18 -10.35 6.83 -8.04
C LYS A 18 -11.16 7.90 -7.30
N LYS A 19 -12.24 7.48 -6.61
CA LYS A 19 -13.10 8.39 -5.84
C LYS A 19 -12.44 8.81 -4.53
N ASN A 20 -11.45 8.05 -4.05
CA ASN A 20 -10.71 8.38 -2.85
C ASN A 20 -9.65 9.46 -3.16
N PRO A 21 -9.72 10.64 -2.53
CA PRO A 21 -8.77 11.73 -2.79
C PRO A 21 -7.37 11.48 -2.21
N ASP A 22 -7.24 10.53 -1.27
CA ASP A 22 -6.02 10.25 -0.52
C ASP A 22 -5.28 9.01 -1.01
N MET A 23 -5.76 8.39 -2.09
CA MET A 23 -5.14 7.23 -2.74
C MET A 23 -5.07 7.41 -4.26
N LYS A 24 -3.97 6.97 -4.88
CA LYS A 24 -3.82 6.90 -6.34
C LYS A 24 -3.19 5.58 -6.74
N ALA A 25 -3.86 4.87 -7.66
CA ALA A 25 -3.36 3.63 -8.24
C ALA A 25 -2.59 3.88 -9.54
N PHE A 26 -1.53 3.09 -9.73
CA PHE A 26 -0.65 3.08 -10.89
C PHE A 26 -0.42 1.63 -11.35
N PHE A 27 -0.06 1.47 -12.62
CA PHE A 27 0.13 0.17 -13.25
C PHE A 27 1.55 0.10 -13.84
N PRO A 28 2.54 -0.43 -13.09
CA PRO A 28 3.93 -0.46 -13.54
C PRO A 28 4.13 -1.30 -14.80
N ASP A 29 3.32 -2.34 -14.99
CA ASP A 29 3.35 -3.21 -16.15
C ASP A 29 1.97 -3.27 -16.80
N LYS A 30 1.85 -2.69 -18.00
CA LYS A 30 0.61 -2.68 -18.78
C LYS A 30 0.19 -4.08 -19.26
N THR A 31 1.12 -5.03 -19.31
CA THR A 31 0.84 -6.42 -19.71
C THR A 31 0.36 -7.27 -18.53
N ASN A 32 0.63 -6.83 -17.30
CA ASN A 32 0.25 -7.52 -16.08
C ASN A 32 -0.70 -6.67 -15.21
N PRO A 33 -2.02 -6.77 -15.45
CA PRO A 33 -3.02 -5.97 -14.72
C PRO A 33 -3.20 -6.40 -13.25
N PHE A 34 -2.47 -7.42 -12.78
CA PHE A 34 -2.53 -7.91 -11.41
C PHE A 34 -1.46 -7.30 -10.51
N ILE A 35 -0.54 -6.50 -11.04
CA ILE A 35 0.44 -5.76 -10.25
C ILE A 35 0.03 -4.30 -10.20
N TRP A 36 -0.33 -3.84 -9.03
CA TRP A 36 -0.75 -2.46 -8.80
C TRP A 36 0.25 -1.78 -7.90
N HIS A 37 0.55 -0.53 -8.23
CA HIS A 37 1.23 0.37 -7.31
C HIS A 37 0.20 1.33 -6.75
N VAL A 38 0.28 1.66 -5.47
CA VAL A 38 -0.63 2.61 -4.84
C VAL A 38 0.18 3.62 -4.04
N SER A 39 0.01 4.91 -4.34
CA SER A 39 0.42 6.00 -3.46
C SER A 39 -0.74 6.38 -2.55
N PHE A 40 -0.48 6.58 -1.27
CA PHE A 40 -1.49 7.01 -0.30
C PHE A 40 -0.91 7.99 0.72
N LYS A 41 -1.76 8.86 1.26
CA LYS A 41 -1.35 9.81 2.31
C LYS A 41 -1.15 9.10 3.65
N GLY A 42 -0.17 9.57 4.42
CA GLY A 42 0.05 9.08 5.78
C GLY A 42 -1.15 9.29 6.70
N PRO A 43 -1.37 8.37 7.65
CA PRO A 43 -2.44 8.51 8.63
C PRO A 43 -2.30 9.80 9.44
N GLN A 44 -3.42 10.49 9.64
CA GLN A 44 -3.52 11.63 10.55
C GLN A 44 -3.26 11.20 11.99
N ASP A 45 -2.86 12.15 12.83
CA ASP A 45 -2.56 11.97 14.25
C ASP A 45 -1.50 10.89 14.51
N SER A 46 -0.54 10.75 13.59
CA SER A 46 0.55 9.77 13.66
C SER A 46 1.90 10.38 13.27
N PRO A 47 3.03 9.73 13.57
CA PRO A 47 4.35 10.14 13.09
C PRO A 47 4.48 10.19 11.56
N PHE A 48 3.57 9.52 10.83
CA PHE A 48 3.57 9.43 9.37
C PHE A 48 2.77 10.55 8.70
N GLN A 49 2.07 11.38 9.49
CA GLN A 49 1.22 12.46 8.99
C GLN A 49 2.00 13.41 8.08
N GLY A 50 1.37 13.79 6.96
CA GLY A 50 1.99 14.65 5.94
C GLY A 50 2.96 13.92 5.01
N GLY A 51 3.29 12.65 5.26
CA GLY A 51 4.04 11.81 4.33
C GLY A 51 3.17 11.25 3.21
N ILE A 52 3.82 10.79 2.14
CA ILE A 52 3.18 10.04 1.05
C ILE A 52 3.91 8.71 0.90
N TYR A 53 3.17 7.61 0.93
CA TYR A 53 3.72 6.27 0.93
C TYR A 53 3.34 5.51 -0.33
N HIS A 54 4.27 4.73 -0.86
CA HIS A 54 4.07 3.95 -2.08
C HIS A 54 4.23 2.47 -1.82
N CYS A 55 3.25 1.68 -2.23
CA CYS A 55 3.26 0.22 -2.08
C CYS A 55 2.98 -0.51 -3.38
N GLU A 56 3.48 -1.74 -3.49
CA GLU A 56 3.11 -2.69 -4.53
C GLU A 56 2.14 -3.73 -3.97
N LEU A 57 1.08 -3.98 -4.73
CA LEU A 57 0.08 -5.02 -4.50
C LEU A 57 0.18 -6.07 -5.60
N ASN A 58 0.34 -7.33 -5.20
CA ASN A 58 0.20 -8.47 -6.09
C ASN A 58 -1.19 -9.09 -5.91
N LEU A 59 -2.02 -8.97 -6.95
CA LEU A 59 -3.43 -9.32 -6.96
C LEU A 59 -3.69 -10.67 -7.69
N ASN A 60 -2.66 -11.49 -7.89
CA ASN A 60 -2.82 -12.76 -8.61
C ASN A 60 -3.76 -13.76 -7.92
N ALA A 61 -3.92 -13.67 -6.59
CA ALA A 61 -4.89 -14.47 -5.85
C ALA A 61 -6.24 -13.76 -5.63
N TYR A 62 -6.32 -12.44 -5.83
CA TYR A 62 -7.54 -11.65 -5.58
C TYR A 62 -8.67 -11.93 -6.59
N PRO A 63 -9.95 -12.00 -6.20
CA PRO A 63 -10.48 -11.86 -4.84
C PRO A 63 -10.48 -13.15 -4.02
N GLU A 64 -10.22 -14.32 -4.62
CA GLU A 64 -10.36 -15.61 -3.93
C GLU A 64 -9.36 -15.80 -2.79
N GLY A 65 -8.22 -15.13 -2.85
CA GLY A 65 -7.16 -15.17 -1.85
C GLY A 65 -6.56 -13.80 -1.59
N HIS A 66 -5.77 -13.75 -0.52
CA HIS A 66 -5.12 -12.55 -0.04
C HIS A 66 -4.12 -11.97 -1.04
N VAL A 67 -3.91 -10.67 -0.93
CA VAL A 67 -2.93 -9.93 -1.72
C VAL A 67 -1.55 -10.05 -1.08
N ARG A 68 -0.48 -9.92 -1.87
CA ARG A 68 0.83 -9.58 -1.31
C ARG A 68 1.05 -8.08 -1.37
N LEU A 69 1.56 -7.51 -0.30
CA LEU A 69 1.75 -6.08 -0.10
C LEU A 69 3.20 -5.82 0.34
N GLN A 70 3.84 -4.80 -0.23
CA GLN A 70 5.17 -4.35 0.18
C GLN A 70 5.33 -2.85 -0.02
N LEU A 71 6.07 -2.17 0.86
CA LEU A 71 6.44 -0.76 0.67
C LEU A 71 7.67 -0.63 -0.22
N LEU A 72 7.68 0.41 -1.06
CA LEU A 72 8.66 0.57 -2.13
C LEU A 72 9.75 1.61 -1.84
N HIS A 73 9.64 2.34 -0.74
CA HIS A 73 10.67 3.28 -0.30
C HIS A 73 10.79 3.32 1.23
N GLU A 74 11.87 3.93 1.69
CA GLU A 74 12.14 4.13 3.11
C GLU A 74 10.98 4.90 3.77
N ASN A 75 10.57 4.39 4.93
CA ASN A 75 9.43 4.89 5.70
C ASN A 75 9.66 4.77 7.21
N GLY A 76 10.79 4.18 7.64
CA GLY A 76 11.18 4.07 9.04
C GLY A 76 10.46 2.99 9.85
N SER A 77 9.49 2.27 9.24
CA SER A 77 8.54 1.40 9.96
C SER A 77 8.38 0.00 9.38
N TYR A 78 8.63 -0.12 8.08
CA TYR A 78 8.54 -1.34 7.30
C TYR A 78 9.79 -1.50 6.46
N GLN A 79 10.23 -2.75 6.32
CA GLN A 79 11.31 -3.13 5.43
C GLN A 79 10.90 -2.89 3.97
N VAL A 80 11.78 -2.24 3.22
CA VAL A 80 11.53 -1.89 1.81
C VAL A 80 11.62 -3.17 0.96
N ASN A 81 10.68 -3.34 0.02
CA ASN A 81 10.59 -4.50 -0.87
C ASN A 81 10.49 -5.86 -0.14
N VAL A 82 9.95 -5.87 1.08
CA VAL A 82 9.65 -7.09 1.82
C VAL A 82 8.14 -7.25 1.93
N SER A 83 7.65 -8.45 1.63
CA SER A 83 6.22 -8.77 1.76
C SER A 83 5.78 -8.66 3.22
N LEU A 84 4.75 -7.85 3.46
CA LEU A 84 4.18 -7.64 4.78
C LEU A 84 3.24 -8.79 5.14
N CYS A 85 3.39 -9.33 6.36
CA CYS A 85 2.44 -10.28 6.94
C CYS A 85 1.53 -9.55 7.93
N ILE A 86 0.32 -9.18 7.50
CA ILE A 86 -0.68 -8.47 8.29
C ILE A 86 -1.89 -9.39 8.44
N VAL A 87 -2.17 -9.78 9.68
CA VAL A 87 -3.29 -10.66 10.01
C VAL A 87 -4.60 -10.03 9.53
N GLY A 88 -5.43 -10.80 8.82
CA GLY A 88 -6.70 -10.34 8.26
C GLY A 88 -6.60 -9.72 6.87
N ILE A 89 -5.40 -9.35 6.40
CA ILE A 89 -5.20 -8.70 5.09
C ILE A 89 -4.33 -9.57 4.18
N THR A 90 -3.15 -9.97 4.66
CA THR A 90 -2.16 -10.73 3.89
C THR A 90 -1.87 -12.10 4.52
N SER A 91 -2.47 -12.41 5.67
CA SER A 91 -2.46 -13.75 6.27
C SER A 91 -3.69 -13.97 7.17
N GLY A 92 -4.36 -15.12 7.04
CA GLY A 92 -5.55 -15.45 7.85
C GLY A 92 -6.72 -14.48 7.67
N GLY A 93 -7.95 -14.93 7.93
CA GLY A 93 -9.13 -14.05 7.97
C GLY A 93 -9.51 -13.32 6.66
N TRP A 94 -8.85 -13.61 5.53
CA TRP A 94 -9.19 -13.01 4.24
C TRP A 94 -10.61 -13.36 3.83
N THR A 95 -11.35 -12.36 3.35
CA THR A 95 -12.68 -12.57 2.76
C THR A 95 -12.71 -12.07 1.32
N PRO A 96 -13.40 -12.76 0.39
CA PRO A 96 -13.51 -12.30 -0.99
C PRO A 96 -14.18 -10.93 -1.18
N GLY A 97 -14.90 -10.44 -0.16
CA GLY A 97 -15.50 -9.10 -0.14
C GLY A 97 -14.52 -7.98 0.18
N THR A 98 -13.27 -8.29 0.56
CA THR A 98 -12.24 -7.29 0.88
C THR A 98 -11.93 -6.44 -0.34
N THR A 99 -11.99 -5.12 -0.20
CA THR A 99 -11.68 -4.18 -1.29
C THR A 99 -10.19 -3.80 -1.27
N ILE A 100 -9.64 -3.41 -2.41
CA ILE A 100 -8.25 -2.94 -2.48
C ILE A 100 -8.06 -1.68 -1.61
N GLU A 101 -9.07 -0.81 -1.59
CA GLU A 101 -9.07 0.35 -0.69
C GLU A 101 -8.99 -0.06 0.79
N SER A 102 -9.76 -1.07 1.22
CA SER A 102 -9.72 -1.55 2.61
C SER A 102 -8.37 -2.17 3.00
N VAL A 103 -7.65 -2.78 2.04
CA VAL A 103 -6.26 -3.26 2.23
C VAL A 103 -5.35 -2.07 2.57
N ILE A 104 -5.41 -0.99 1.78
CA ILE A 104 -4.59 0.21 1.99
C ILE A 104 -4.99 0.94 3.27
N SER A 105 -6.29 1.07 3.55
CA SER A 105 -6.78 1.67 4.79
C SER A 105 -6.30 0.90 6.02
N SER A 106 -6.35 -0.43 5.98
CA SER A 106 -5.88 -1.26 7.09
C SER A 106 -4.36 -1.19 7.25
N LEU A 107 -3.60 -1.08 6.15
CA LEU A 107 -2.18 -0.74 6.21
C LEU A 107 -1.98 0.61 6.91
N SER A 108 -2.69 1.65 6.50
CA SER A 108 -2.60 3.00 7.09
C SER A 108 -2.90 3.00 8.60
N VAL A 109 -3.93 2.28 9.04
CA VAL A 109 -4.21 2.08 10.47
C VAL A 109 -3.05 1.37 11.17
N LEU A 110 -2.42 0.38 10.54
CA LEU A 110 -1.25 -0.27 11.11
C LEU A 110 -0.01 0.64 11.14
N MET A 111 0.08 1.62 10.24
CA MET A 111 1.13 2.64 10.27
C MET A 111 0.95 3.58 11.46
N SER A 112 -0.29 3.91 11.87
CA SER A 112 -0.52 4.83 12.99
C SER A 112 -0.05 4.28 14.34
N VAL A 113 0.13 2.95 14.45
CA VAL A 113 0.68 2.26 15.63
C VAL A 113 2.00 1.56 15.26
N PRO A 114 3.13 2.29 15.13
CA PRO A 114 4.36 1.72 14.60
C PRO A 114 5.06 0.72 15.55
N THR A 115 4.85 0.83 16.86
CA THR A 115 5.56 0.06 17.89
C THR A 115 4.87 -1.25 18.25
N GLY A 116 5.65 -2.27 18.65
CA GLY A 116 5.12 -3.52 19.20
C GLY A 116 4.52 -4.49 18.16
N ARG A 117 4.74 -4.21 16.86
CA ARG A 117 4.30 -5.08 15.76
C ARG A 117 5.34 -6.15 15.51
N HIS A 118 4.87 -7.37 15.30
CA HIS A 118 5.71 -8.54 15.06
C HIS A 118 5.24 -9.23 13.79
N GLY A 119 6.19 -9.73 13.00
CA GLY A 119 5.91 -10.43 11.75
C GLY A 119 6.87 -10.05 10.63
N THR A 120 6.67 -10.65 9.46
CA THR A 120 7.50 -10.39 8.28
C THR A 120 7.29 -8.98 7.75
N GLY A 121 8.40 -8.28 7.50
CA GLY A 121 8.42 -6.96 6.85
C GLY A 121 8.27 -5.77 7.79
N PHE A 122 8.10 -5.97 9.09
CA PHE A 122 8.14 -4.89 10.09
C PHE A 122 9.57 -4.60 10.54
N ILE A 123 9.86 -3.33 10.83
CA ILE A 123 11.06 -2.96 11.58
C ILE A 123 10.73 -3.10 13.07
N VAL A 124 11.39 -4.06 13.73
CA VAL A 124 11.08 -4.47 15.12
C VAL A 124 11.20 -3.31 16.10
N GLU A 125 12.29 -2.54 15.99
CA GLU A 125 12.51 -1.34 16.79
C GLU A 125 12.35 -0.11 15.91
N THR A 126 11.17 0.48 16.00
CA THR A 126 10.83 1.67 15.23
C THR A 126 11.20 2.93 16.00
N ASN A 127 12.11 3.75 15.47
CA ASN A 127 12.39 5.06 16.04
C ASN A 127 11.46 6.12 15.42
N LYS A 128 10.73 6.84 16.28
CA LYS A 128 9.87 7.95 15.88
C LYS A 128 10.65 9.04 15.13
N GLU A 129 11.88 9.32 15.55
CA GLU A 129 12.74 10.35 14.93
C GLU A 129 13.11 9.99 13.49
N ASP A 130 13.39 8.71 13.22
CA ASP A 130 13.67 8.23 11.87
C ASP A 130 12.46 8.36 10.95
N ILE A 131 11.26 8.03 11.46
CA ILE A 131 10.01 8.23 10.71
C ILE A 131 9.85 9.73 10.37
N LEU A 132 9.97 10.61 11.36
CA LEU A 132 9.81 12.05 11.17
C LEU A 132 10.83 12.63 10.19
N ARG A 133 12.06 12.11 10.16
CA ARG A 133 13.10 12.48 9.18
C ARG A 133 12.71 12.06 7.76
N LEU A 134 12.05 10.91 7.61
CA LEU A 134 11.66 10.34 6.32
C LEU A 134 10.36 10.93 5.75
N VAL A 135 9.47 11.48 6.58
CA VAL A 135 8.23 12.14 6.14
C VAL A 135 8.45 13.16 5.01
N PRO A 136 9.32 14.18 5.14
CA PRO A 136 9.53 15.14 4.06
C PRO A 136 10.16 14.50 2.81
N ILE A 137 11.05 13.52 2.99
CA ILE A 137 11.70 12.80 1.88
C ILE A 137 10.65 12.03 1.07
N SER A 138 9.69 11.41 1.77
CA SER A 138 8.59 10.65 1.15
C SER A 138 7.73 11.49 0.21
N GLN A 139 7.63 12.81 0.41
CA GLN A 139 6.88 13.72 -0.46
C GLN A 139 7.58 14.00 -1.80
N SER A 140 8.88 13.68 -1.90
CA SER A 140 9.69 13.85 -3.11
C SER A 140 10.04 12.53 -3.81
N TYR A 141 9.50 11.41 -3.33
CA TYR A 141 9.78 10.10 -3.89
C TYR A 141 9.21 9.96 -5.31
N VAL A 142 10.00 9.39 -6.21
CA VAL A 142 9.60 9.03 -7.58
C VAL A 142 9.79 7.54 -7.79
N CYS A 143 8.71 6.85 -8.16
CA CYS A 143 8.77 5.42 -8.40
C CYS A 143 9.39 5.10 -9.76
N ALA A 144 10.53 4.41 -9.77
CA ALA A 144 11.23 4.02 -10.99
C ALA A 144 10.43 3.04 -11.89
N LYS A 145 9.45 2.32 -11.32
CA LYS A 145 8.66 1.31 -12.05
C LYS A 145 7.40 1.89 -12.67
N CYS A 146 6.61 2.65 -11.92
CA CYS A 146 5.32 3.17 -12.39
C CYS A 146 5.31 4.67 -12.71
N GLY A 147 6.39 5.38 -12.42
CA GLY A 147 6.51 6.82 -12.67
C GLY A 147 5.70 7.70 -11.72
N ALA A 148 5.14 7.14 -10.64
CA ALA A 148 4.45 7.93 -9.62
C ALA A 148 5.42 8.94 -8.99
N ASP A 149 5.08 10.23 -9.08
CA ASP A 149 5.82 11.34 -8.47
C ASP A 149 5.03 11.89 -7.28
N HIS A 150 5.55 11.68 -6.07
CA HIS A 150 4.90 12.10 -4.84
C HIS A 150 4.77 13.63 -4.72
N SER A 151 5.60 14.39 -5.44
CA SER A 151 5.54 15.84 -5.42
C SER A 151 4.33 16.40 -6.17
N THR A 152 3.68 15.61 -7.03
CA THR A 152 2.53 16.04 -7.84
C THR A 152 1.31 15.12 -7.73
N VAL A 153 1.43 13.92 -7.18
CA VAL A 153 0.37 12.88 -7.19
C VAL A 153 -0.96 13.29 -6.54
N PHE A 154 -0.92 14.17 -5.53
CA PHE A 154 -2.10 14.65 -4.79
C PHE A 154 -2.33 16.17 -4.91
N LYS A 155 -1.68 16.82 -5.88
CA LYS A 155 -1.86 18.25 -6.16
C LYS A 155 -2.88 18.49 -7.26
#